data_AF-A0A0P6J571-F1
#
_entry.id   AF-A0A0P6J571-F1
#
_cell.length_a   1.000
_cell.length_b   1.000
_cell.length_c   1.000
_cell.angle_alpha   90.00
_cell.angle_beta   90.00
_cell.angle_gamma   90.00
#
_symmetry.space_group_name_H-M   'P 1'
#
loop_
_entity.id
_entity.type
_entity.pdbx_description
1 polymer ?
#
loop_
_entity_poly.entity_id
_entity_poly.type
_entity_poly.pdbx_seq_one_letter_code
_entity_poly.pdbx_strand_id
1 'polypeptide(L)'
;MLLLMLLMLPLCWSVEVKRPRGVSLTNHHFYDKSKPFTCLDGSATIPFDQVNDDYCDCKDGSDEPGTAACPNGNFHCTNTGYKPLYIPSSRVNDGICDCCDGTDEYNSGTVCENTCKEKGLKERESLQQMAEVTREGFRLKKILVEDWKKAREEKQKKLTELQAGKKSLEDQVEALRALKEEAEKPEKEAKEQHQRLWEEQQAAVKAQREQEQAADAFRELDDDMDGVVSVAELQTHPELDTDGDGTVSEGEAQALLGGDTQTDASSFYDRVWASIRDKYRSEALPADLPAPLAPEVMESKEEQPSVLTHPTEYEEEEEEETEEEEEDEEQDSEEAPSPLEPSQPPSPSEEDKMPPYDEQTQAFIDAAQEARSKFEEAERSLKDMEESIRNLEQEISFDFGPQGEFAYLYSQCYELSTNEYIYRLCPFKLVSQKPKLGGSPTNLGTWGSWAGPEHDRFSAMKYEQGTGCWQGPNRSTTVRLLCGKETAVTSTTEPSRCEYLMELSTPAACPEPPPELPVDSDHDEL
;
A
#
# COMPACT_ATOMS: atom_id res chain seq x y z
N MET A 1 -74.57 -35.33 46.35
CA MET A 1 -74.89 -35.53 44.92
C MET A 1 -73.79 -34.88 44.10
N LEU A 2 -72.84 -35.70 43.65
CA LEU A 2 -71.87 -35.35 42.61
C LEU A 2 -72.65 -34.90 41.36
N LEU A 3 -72.29 -33.76 40.76
CA LEU A 3 -72.65 -33.45 39.37
C LEU A 3 -71.36 -33.35 38.55
N LEU A 4 -71.21 -34.33 37.68
CA LEU A 4 -70.13 -34.55 36.72
C LEU A 4 -70.33 -33.56 35.56
N MET A 5 -69.49 -32.53 35.44
CA MET A 5 -69.36 -31.73 34.21
C MET A 5 -68.37 -32.46 33.30
N LEU A 6 -68.91 -33.21 32.34
CA LEU A 6 -68.17 -33.91 31.30
C LEU A 6 -67.58 -32.88 30.32
N LEU A 7 -66.25 -32.79 30.25
CA LEU A 7 -65.53 -32.09 29.18
C LEU A 7 -65.81 -32.78 27.84
N MET A 8 -66.55 -32.12 26.95
CA MET A 8 -66.63 -32.48 25.54
C MET A 8 -65.38 -31.94 24.83
N LEU A 9 -64.33 -32.76 24.75
CA LEU A 9 -63.22 -32.51 23.83
C LEU A 9 -63.72 -32.66 22.38
N PRO A 10 -63.42 -31.73 21.46
CA PRO A 10 -63.72 -31.93 20.06
C PRO A 10 -62.84 -33.09 19.55
N LEU A 11 -63.47 -34.16 19.08
CA LEU A 11 -62.76 -35.15 18.29
C LEU A 11 -62.41 -34.47 16.95
N CYS A 12 -61.17 -34.06 16.75
CA CYS A 12 -60.64 -33.83 15.42
C CYS A 12 -60.62 -35.17 14.70
N TRP A 13 -61.48 -35.34 13.69
CA TRP A 13 -61.41 -36.48 12.78
C TRP A 13 -60.44 -36.09 11.66
N SER A 14 -59.33 -36.80 11.52
CA SER A 14 -58.43 -36.62 10.37
C SER A 14 -59.19 -36.97 9.08
N VAL A 15 -59.30 -36.01 8.16
CA VAL A 15 -59.91 -36.23 6.84
C VAL A 15 -58.82 -36.68 5.89
N GLU A 16 -58.70 -38.00 5.70
CA GLU A 16 -57.76 -38.55 4.72
C GLU A 16 -58.30 -38.36 3.29
N VAL A 17 -57.65 -37.49 2.52
CA VAL A 17 -57.98 -37.27 1.10
C VAL A 17 -57.48 -38.45 0.27
N LYS A 18 -58.40 -39.30 -0.20
CA LYS A 18 -58.08 -40.44 -1.06
C LYS A 18 -57.55 -39.94 -2.42
N ARG A 19 -56.33 -40.36 -2.77
CA ARG A 19 -55.65 -40.06 -4.04
C ARG A 19 -54.87 -41.28 -4.54
N PRO A 20 -54.59 -41.41 -5.85
CA PRO A 20 -53.68 -42.43 -6.34
C PRO A 20 -52.27 -42.26 -5.75
N ARG A 21 -51.51 -43.36 -5.70
CA ARG A 21 -50.10 -43.35 -5.28
C ARG A 21 -49.32 -42.39 -6.19
N GLY A 22 -48.35 -41.68 -5.59
CA GLY A 22 -47.46 -40.77 -6.31
C GLY A 22 -48.11 -39.47 -6.80
N VAL A 23 -49.37 -39.20 -6.42
CA VAL A 23 -50.06 -37.92 -6.67
C VAL A 23 -49.93 -37.01 -5.46
N SER A 24 -49.60 -35.73 -5.65
CA SER A 24 -49.55 -34.72 -4.57
C SER A 24 -50.94 -34.26 -4.11
N LEU A 25 -51.05 -33.67 -2.92
CA LEU A 25 -52.33 -33.17 -2.40
C LEU A 25 -52.87 -32.05 -3.30
N THR A 26 -51.99 -31.20 -3.84
CA THR A 26 -52.37 -30.15 -4.78
C THR A 26 -52.99 -30.73 -6.05
N ASN A 27 -52.48 -31.87 -6.54
CA ASN A 27 -52.92 -32.49 -7.78
C ASN A 27 -54.05 -33.51 -7.62
N HIS A 28 -54.53 -33.78 -6.40
CA HIS A 28 -55.54 -34.83 -6.15
C HIS A 28 -56.83 -34.65 -6.97
N HIS A 29 -57.22 -33.39 -7.22
CA HIS A 29 -58.47 -33.04 -7.91
C HIS A 29 -58.50 -33.45 -9.38
N PHE A 30 -57.34 -33.69 -10.00
CA PHE A 30 -57.25 -34.21 -11.36
C PHE A 30 -57.56 -35.72 -11.44
N TYR A 31 -57.52 -36.44 -10.32
CA TYR A 31 -57.64 -37.90 -10.26
C TYR A 31 -58.95 -38.34 -9.60
N ASP A 32 -60.08 -37.87 -10.14
CA ASP A 32 -61.43 -38.23 -9.69
C ASP A 32 -61.84 -39.62 -10.21
N LYS A 33 -61.90 -40.60 -9.31
CA LYS A 33 -62.27 -42.00 -9.63
C LYS A 33 -63.65 -42.18 -10.25
N SER A 34 -64.53 -41.17 -10.18
CA SER A 34 -65.90 -41.25 -10.71
C SER A 34 -66.01 -40.96 -12.21
N LYS A 35 -64.92 -40.52 -12.85
CA LYS A 35 -64.88 -40.09 -14.26
C LYS A 35 -63.69 -40.70 -14.99
N PRO A 36 -63.72 -40.79 -16.34
CA PRO A 36 -62.53 -41.07 -17.13
C PRO A 36 -61.42 -40.05 -16.83
N PHE A 37 -60.18 -40.53 -16.78
CA PHE A 37 -59.02 -39.67 -16.58
C PHE A 37 -58.65 -39.01 -17.91
N THR A 38 -58.33 -37.71 -17.89
CA THR A 38 -57.79 -37.02 -19.06
C THR A 38 -56.36 -36.63 -18.72
N CYS A 39 -55.41 -37.00 -19.59
CA CYS A 39 -54.00 -36.66 -19.42
C CYS A 39 -53.86 -35.16 -19.15
N LEU A 40 -52.93 -34.76 -18.29
CA LEU A 40 -52.81 -33.36 -17.87
C LEU A 40 -52.39 -32.44 -19.03
N ASP A 41 -51.70 -32.98 -20.04
CA ASP A 41 -51.40 -32.32 -21.30
C ASP A 41 -52.56 -32.32 -22.33
N GLY A 42 -53.66 -33.01 -22.03
CA GLY A 42 -54.83 -33.17 -22.90
C GLY A 42 -54.62 -34.12 -24.07
N SER A 43 -53.57 -34.94 -24.08
CA SER A 43 -53.23 -35.84 -25.20
C SER A 43 -54.24 -36.96 -25.41
N ALA A 44 -54.81 -37.51 -24.34
CA ALA A 44 -55.81 -38.57 -24.39
C ALA A 44 -56.78 -38.52 -23.19
N THR A 45 -57.93 -39.20 -23.35
CA THR A 45 -58.86 -39.51 -22.26
C THR A 45 -59.00 -41.01 -22.15
N ILE A 46 -58.64 -41.56 -20.99
CA ILE A 46 -58.57 -42.98 -20.71
C ILE A 46 -59.55 -43.38 -19.59
N PRO A 47 -59.99 -44.65 -19.55
CA PRO A 47 -60.67 -45.19 -18.37
C PRO A 47 -59.82 -45.03 -17.10
N PHE A 48 -60.45 -44.71 -15.96
CA PHE A 48 -59.71 -44.44 -14.71
C PHE A 48 -58.94 -45.67 -14.18
N ASP A 49 -59.36 -46.87 -14.56
CA ASP A 49 -58.69 -48.13 -14.26
C ASP A 49 -57.32 -48.28 -14.94
N GLN A 50 -57.00 -47.43 -15.93
CA GLN A 50 -55.68 -47.33 -16.56
C GLN A 50 -54.74 -46.36 -15.82
N VAL A 51 -55.14 -45.79 -14.68
CA VAL A 51 -54.24 -44.98 -13.86
C VAL A 51 -53.46 -45.88 -12.92
N ASN A 52 -52.12 -45.86 -13.01
CA ASN A 52 -51.19 -46.75 -12.32
C ASN A 52 -51.40 -48.22 -12.68
N ASP A 53 -51.51 -48.53 -13.97
CA ASP A 53 -51.70 -49.89 -14.48
C ASP A 53 -50.42 -50.53 -15.06
N ASP A 54 -49.26 -49.88 -14.85
CA ASP A 54 -47.94 -50.24 -15.39
C ASP A 54 -47.85 -50.12 -16.93
N TYR A 55 -48.74 -49.36 -17.57
CA TYR A 55 -48.68 -49.01 -18.99
C TYR A 55 -48.71 -47.50 -19.19
N CYS A 56 -47.95 -47.01 -20.18
CA CYS A 56 -47.85 -45.58 -20.45
C CYS A 56 -48.76 -45.17 -21.62
N ASP A 57 -49.98 -44.76 -21.31
CA ASP A 57 -51.02 -44.23 -22.19
C ASP A 57 -50.88 -42.72 -22.46
N CYS A 58 -50.48 -41.93 -21.44
CA CYS A 58 -50.34 -40.48 -21.60
C CYS A 58 -48.92 -40.09 -22.03
N LYS A 59 -48.82 -39.14 -22.96
CA LYS A 59 -47.52 -38.65 -23.46
C LYS A 59 -46.73 -37.89 -22.38
N ASP A 60 -47.43 -37.24 -21.46
CA ASP A 60 -46.87 -36.54 -20.31
C ASP A 60 -46.62 -37.45 -19.09
N GLY A 61 -47.04 -38.72 -19.15
CA GLY A 61 -46.91 -39.69 -18.08
C GLY A 61 -47.78 -39.44 -16.85
N SER A 62 -48.85 -38.65 -17.01
CA SER A 62 -49.76 -38.32 -15.92
C SER A 62 -50.72 -39.44 -15.52
N ASP A 63 -50.85 -40.47 -16.34
CA ASP A 63 -51.55 -41.72 -16.06
C ASP A 63 -50.81 -42.61 -15.06
N GLU A 64 -49.48 -42.54 -15.03
CA GLU A 64 -48.61 -43.39 -14.20
C GLU A 64 -47.86 -42.62 -13.10
N PRO A 65 -48.54 -41.85 -12.21
CA PRO A 65 -47.88 -41.10 -11.15
C PRO A 65 -47.26 -42.01 -10.07
N GLY A 66 -47.70 -43.25 -9.96
CA GLY A 66 -47.39 -44.21 -8.91
C GLY A 66 -46.55 -45.42 -9.37
N THR A 67 -46.14 -45.48 -10.63
CA THR A 67 -45.36 -46.58 -11.22
C THR A 67 -44.15 -46.05 -12.00
N ALA A 68 -43.34 -46.97 -12.53
CA ALA A 68 -42.18 -46.65 -13.37
C ALA A 68 -42.48 -46.71 -14.89
N ALA A 69 -43.73 -46.91 -15.30
CA ALA A 69 -44.06 -47.26 -16.68
C ALA A 69 -43.84 -46.11 -17.69
N CYS A 70 -44.00 -44.85 -17.26
CA CYS A 70 -43.80 -43.69 -18.12
C CYS A 70 -42.41 -43.06 -17.93
N PRO A 71 -41.57 -42.93 -18.97
CA PRO A 71 -40.20 -42.41 -18.85
C PRO A 71 -40.11 -40.92 -18.47
N ASN A 72 -41.16 -40.14 -18.73
CA ASN A 72 -41.26 -38.73 -18.32
C ASN A 72 -42.13 -38.53 -17.07
N GLY A 73 -42.55 -39.62 -16.41
CA GLY A 73 -43.39 -39.58 -15.23
C GLY A 73 -42.64 -39.07 -14.00
N ASN A 74 -43.39 -38.51 -13.05
CA ASN A 74 -42.86 -38.08 -11.76
C ASN A 74 -43.70 -38.68 -10.64
N PHE A 75 -43.02 -39.21 -9.63
CA PHE A 75 -43.63 -39.78 -8.44
C PHE A 75 -43.51 -38.81 -7.27
N HIS A 76 -44.63 -38.51 -6.61
CA HIS A 76 -44.66 -37.65 -5.43
C HIS A 76 -44.59 -38.46 -4.12
N CYS A 77 -43.50 -38.29 -3.40
CA CYS A 77 -43.34 -38.75 -2.02
C CYS A 77 -43.89 -37.71 -1.06
N THR A 78 -44.83 -38.13 -0.21
CA THR A 78 -45.46 -37.22 0.75
C THR A 78 -44.50 -36.88 1.89
N ASN A 79 -43.64 -37.84 2.27
CA ASN A 79 -42.60 -37.65 3.26
C ASN A 79 -43.12 -37.00 4.55
N THR A 80 -44.27 -37.47 5.06
CA THR A 80 -44.93 -36.89 6.23
C THR A 80 -43.96 -36.72 7.40
N GLY A 81 -43.88 -35.50 7.94
CA GLY A 81 -42.90 -35.14 8.97
C GLY A 81 -41.56 -34.62 8.44
N TYR A 82 -41.37 -34.55 7.12
CA TYR A 82 -40.26 -33.87 6.43
C TYR A 82 -40.78 -33.05 5.23
N LYS A 83 -39.97 -32.85 4.19
CA LYS A 83 -40.33 -32.12 2.97
C LYS A 83 -40.82 -33.08 1.86
N PRO A 84 -41.92 -32.74 1.16
CA PRO A 84 -42.37 -33.50 0.01
C PRO A 84 -41.29 -33.48 -1.09
N LEU A 85 -41.20 -34.58 -1.83
CA LEU A 85 -40.18 -34.75 -2.87
C LEU A 85 -40.81 -35.36 -4.11
N TYR A 86 -40.47 -34.83 -5.28
CA TYR A 86 -40.74 -35.50 -6.55
C TYR A 86 -39.48 -36.24 -6.99
N ILE A 87 -39.65 -37.51 -7.34
CA ILE A 87 -38.59 -38.33 -7.94
C ILE A 87 -39.02 -38.73 -9.36
N PRO A 88 -38.06 -38.96 -10.28
CA PRO A 88 -38.37 -39.53 -11.58
C PRO A 88 -39.03 -40.90 -11.42
N SER A 89 -40.00 -41.23 -12.28
CA SER A 89 -40.66 -42.55 -12.31
C SER A 89 -39.68 -43.72 -12.40
N SER A 90 -38.52 -43.52 -13.04
CA SER A 90 -37.46 -44.53 -13.14
C SER A 90 -36.89 -45.01 -11.80
N ARG A 91 -37.14 -44.26 -10.72
CA ARG A 91 -36.73 -44.59 -9.35
C ARG A 91 -37.83 -45.25 -8.52
N VAL A 92 -38.96 -45.55 -9.14
CA VAL A 92 -40.06 -46.25 -8.47
C VAL A 92 -39.84 -47.74 -8.64
N ASN A 93 -39.71 -48.46 -7.53
CA ASN A 93 -39.44 -49.89 -7.48
C ASN A 93 -38.12 -50.32 -8.16
N ASP A 94 -37.07 -49.49 -8.08
CA ASP A 94 -35.76 -49.78 -8.66
C ASP A 94 -34.81 -50.53 -7.71
N GLY A 95 -35.26 -50.76 -6.47
CA GLY A 95 -34.52 -51.41 -5.40
C GLY A 95 -33.77 -50.44 -4.48
N ILE A 96 -33.83 -49.13 -4.71
CA ILE A 96 -33.15 -48.08 -3.95
C ILE A 96 -34.20 -47.24 -3.20
N CYS A 97 -33.96 -46.98 -1.91
CA CYS A 97 -34.84 -46.12 -1.12
C CYS A 97 -34.51 -44.63 -1.35
N ASP A 98 -35.13 -44.01 -2.34
CA ASP A 98 -35.00 -42.57 -2.64
C ASP A 98 -35.88 -41.71 -1.72
N CYS A 99 -37.07 -42.21 -1.39
CA CYS A 99 -37.99 -41.48 -0.52
C CYS A 99 -37.79 -41.81 0.95
N CYS A 100 -37.82 -40.78 1.81
CA CYS A 100 -37.62 -41.01 3.24
C CYS A 100 -38.77 -41.80 3.86
N ASP A 101 -39.95 -41.79 3.24
CA ASP A 101 -41.11 -42.57 3.69
C ASP A 101 -41.12 -43.99 3.11
N GLY A 102 -40.20 -44.31 2.20
CA GLY A 102 -40.09 -45.60 1.51
C GLY A 102 -41.25 -45.93 0.57
N THR A 103 -42.04 -44.94 0.18
CA THR A 103 -43.27 -45.17 -0.61
C THR A 103 -43.03 -45.47 -2.08
N ASP A 104 -41.82 -45.21 -2.56
CA ASP A 104 -41.24 -45.52 -3.86
C ASP A 104 -41.04 -47.03 -4.06
N GLU A 105 -40.58 -47.74 -3.04
CA GLU A 105 -40.22 -49.17 -3.10
C GLU A 105 -41.34 -50.09 -2.58
N TYR A 106 -42.56 -49.89 -3.07
CA TYR A 106 -43.73 -50.64 -2.59
C TYR A 106 -43.87 -52.05 -3.18
N ASN A 107 -43.17 -52.36 -4.28
CA ASN A 107 -43.27 -53.61 -5.04
C ASN A 107 -41.91 -54.17 -5.54
N SER A 108 -40.77 -53.59 -5.15
CA SER A 108 -39.43 -54.09 -5.54
C SER A 108 -38.93 -55.28 -4.71
N GLY A 109 -39.53 -55.51 -3.53
CA GLY A 109 -39.07 -56.50 -2.56
C GLY A 109 -38.01 -55.98 -1.58
N THR A 110 -37.55 -54.73 -1.74
CA THR A 110 -36.73 -54.01 -0.77
C THR A 110 -37.60 -53.46 0.36
N VAL A 111 -37.15 -53.56 1.61
CA VAL A 111 -37.85 -52.97 2.77
C VAL A 111 -37.18 -51.64 3.12
N CYS A 112 -37.84 -50.53 2.79
CA CYS A 112 -37.37 -49.19 3.14
C CYS A 112 -37.94 -48.75 4.50
N GLU A 113 -37.06 -48.30 5.40
CA GLU A 113 -37.44 -47.73 6.70
C GLU A 113 -37.87 -46.27 6.55
N ASN A 114 -38.95 -45.88 7.24
CA ASN A 114 -39.39 -44.48 7.24
C ASN A 114 -38.50 -43.62 8.14
N THR A 115 -37.66 -42.78 7.53
CA THR A 115 -36.70 -41.87 8.18
C THR A 115 -37.16 -40.40 8.16
N CYS A 116 -38.36 -40.10 7.67
CA CYS A 116 -38.82 -38.72 7.49
C CYS A 116 -38.88 -37.93 8.79
N LYS A 117 -39.41 -38.53 9.86
CA LYS A 117 -39.53 -37.84 11.15
C LYS A 117 -38.17 -37.41 11.72
N GLU A 118 -37.15 -38.27 11.62
CA GLU A 118 -35.80 -37.95 12.07
C GLU A 118 -35.17 -36.86 11.21
N LYS A 119 -35.25 -37.00 9.87
CA LYS A 119 -34.75 -35.98 8.93
C LYS A 119 -35.40 -34.62 9.15
N GLY A 120 -36.72 -34.58 9.38
CA GLY A 120 -37.44 -33.35 9.64
C GLY A 120 -37.21 -32.75 11.03
N LEU A 121 -36.95 -33.56 12.06
CA LEU A 121 -36.48 -33.04 13.35
C LEU A 121 -35.11 -32.35 13.19
N LYS A 122 -34.15 -33.00 12.54
CA LYS A 122 -32.81 -32.44 12.31
C LYS A 122 -32.82 -31.16 11.48
N GLU A 123 -33.63 -31.12 10.41
CA GLU A 123 -33.80 -29.92 9.59
C GLU A 123 -34.37 -28.76 10.42
N ARG A 124 -35.44 -29.00 11.19
CA ARG A 124 -36.06 -27.99 12.04
C ARG A 124 -35.10 -27.47 13.11
N GLU A 125 -34.33 -28.36 13.74
CA GLU A 125 -33.30 -27.98 14.71
C GLU A 125 -32.23 -27.09 14.05
N SER A 126 -31.73 -27.47 12.87
CA SER A 126 -30.73 -26.68 12.12
C SER A 126 -31.27 -25.31 11.72
N LEU A 127 -32.52 -25.23 11.24
CA LEU A 127 -33.18 -23.97 10.90
C LEU A 127 -33.41 -23.10 12.13
N GLN A 128 -33.77 -23.68 13.28
CA GLN A 128 -33.92 -22.96 14.54
C GLN A 128 -32.59 -22.37 15.02
N GLN A 129 -31.51 -23.16 14.97
CA GLN A 129 -30.17 -22.68 15.32
C GLN A 129 -29.72 -21.53 14.40
N MET A 130 -29.95 -21.66 13.08
CA MET A 130 -29.63 -20.60 12.13
C MET A 130 -30.48 -19.34 12.34
N ALA A 131 -31.76 -19.49 12.67
CA ALA A 131 -32.65 -18.38 12.99
C ALA A 131 -32.21 -17.65 14.28
N GLU A 132 -31.76 -18.40 15.30
CA GLU A 132 -31.22 -17.83 16.54
C GLU A 132 -29.93 -17.05 16.27
N VAL A 133 -28.98 -17.64 15.53
CA VAL A 133 -27.75 -16.96 15.07
C VAL A 133 -28.09 -15.68 14.33
N THR A 134 -29.05 -15.72 13.40
CA THR A 134 -29.46 -14.57 12.62
C THR A 134 -30.08 -13.48 13.50
N ARG A 135 -30.94 -13.86 14.45
CA ARG A 135 -31.59 -12.90 15.36
C ARG A 135 -30.58 -12.22 16.27
N GLU A 136 -29.66 -12.97 16.87
CA GLU A 136 -28.62 -12.41 17.72
C GLU A 136 -27.62 -11.56 16.92
N GLY A 137 -27.16 -12.06 15.77
CA GLY A 137 -26.29 -11.31 14.87
C GLY A 137 -26.93 -10.00 14.40
N PHE A 138 -28.22 -10.02 14.06
CA PHE A 138 -28.95 -8.80 13.69
C PHE A 138 -29.13 -7.83 14.88
N ARG A 139 -29.30 -8.34 16.10
CA ARG A 139 -29.31 -7.48 17.31
C ARG A 139 -27.96 -6.79 17.49
N LEU A 140 -26.86 -7.51 17.28
CA LEU A 140 -25.51 -6.92 17.31
C LEU A 140 -25.32 -5.92 16.17
N LYS A 141 -25.76 -6.23 14.94
CA LYS A 141 -25.77 -5.30 13.81
C LYS A 141 -26.41 -3.96 14.16
N LYS A 142 -27.56 -3.97 14.84
CA LYS A 142 -28.23 -2.72 15.27
C LYS A 142 -27.38 -1.88 16.22
N ILE A 143 -26.63 -2.52 17.13
CA ILE A 143 -25.72 -1.82 18.04
C ILE A 143 -24.56 -1.22 17.25
N LEU A 144 -23.94 -1.99 16.36
CA LEU A 144 -22.82 -1.53 15.52
C LEU A 144 -23.20 -0.33 14.64
N VAL A 145 -24.41 -0.34 14.07
CA VAL A 145 -24.95 0.77 13.30
C VAL A 145 -25.09 2.04 14.15
N GLU A 146 -25.57 1.90 15.38
CA GLU A 146 -25.75 3.04 16.29
C GLU A 146 -24.41 3.60 16.78
N ASP A 147 -23.47 2.71 17.11
CA ASP A 147 -22.12 3.09 17.52
C ASP A 147 -21.39 3.82 16.38
N TRP A 148 -21.55 3.35 15.14
CA TRP A 148 -21.00 4.05 13.97
C TRP A 148 -21.61 5.44 13.78
N LYS A 149 -22.93 5.61 13.93
CA LYS A 149 -23.57 6.94 13.80
C LYS A 149 -22.95 7.95 14.76
N LYS A 150 -22.78 7.56 16.03
CA LYS A 150 -22.15 8.41 17.05
C LYS A 150 -20.69 8.69 16.72
N ALA A 151 -19.92 7.66 16.41
CA ALA A 151 -18.51 7.81 16.05
C ALA A 151 -18.32 8.70 14.81
N ARG A 152 -19.21 8.59 13.82
CA ARG A 152 -19.18 9.43 12.61
C ARG A 152 -19.49 10.89 12.94
N GLU A 153 -20.44 11.16 13.83
CA GLU A 153 -20.75 12.53 14.28
C GLU A 153 -19.56 13.14 15.04
N GLU A 154 -18.93 12.37 15.94
CA GLU A 154 -17.72 12.79 16.66
C GLU A 154 -16.55 13.07 15.70
N LYS A 155 -16.33 12.19 14.72
CA LYS A 155 -15.32 12.38 13.68
C LYS A 155 -15.60 13.60 12.82
N GLN A 156 -16.87 13.83 12.43
CA GLN A 156 -17.26 15.02 11.68
C GLN A 156 -17.01 16.30 12.47
N LYS A 157 -17.31 16.30 13.77
CA LYS A 157 -17.01 17.43 14.65
C LYS A 157 -15.50 17.66 14.76
N LYS A 158 -14.71 16.61 15.00
CA LYS A 158 -13.25 16.70 15.03
C LYS A 158 -12.69 17.22 13.70
N LEU A 159 -13.25 16.80 12.57
CA LEU A 159 -12.87 17.31 11.26
C LEU A 159 -13.10 18.82 11.16
N THR A 160 -14.25 19.32 11.60
CA THR A 160 -14.51 20.78 11.61
C THR A 160 -13.58 21.55 12.55
N GLU A 161 -13.23 20.98 13.70
CA GLU A 161 -12.28 21.57 14.64
C GLU A 161 -10.86 21.62 14.04
N LEU A 162 -10.40 20.54 13.41
CA LEU A 162 -9.11 20.48 12.71
C LEU A 162 -9.09 21.44 11.52
N GLN A 163 -10.16 21.55 10.73
CA GLN A 163 -10.26 22.50 9.63
C GLN A 163 -10.19 23.97 10.10
N ALA A 164 -10.83 24.28 11.24
CA ALA A 164 -10.69 25.60 11.86
C ALA A 164 -9.27 25.86 12.38
N GLY A 165 -8.63 24.85 12.99
CA GLY A 165 -7.24 24.88 13.43
C GLY A 165 -6.26 25.07 12.27
N LYS A 166 -6.46 24.35 11.17
CA LYS A 166 -5.71 24.49 9.91
C LYS A 166 -5.72 25.94 9.45
N LYS A 167 -6.90 26.57 9.37
CA LYS A 167 -7.01 27.97 8.97
C LYS A 167 -6.20 28.90 9.89
N SER A 168 -6.24 28.66 11.19
CA SER A 168 -5.43 29.44 12.13
C SER A 168 -3.93 29.23 11.95
N LEU A 169 -3.49 28.02 11.59
CA LEU A 169 -2.08 27.71 11.30
C LEU A 169 -1.65 28.31 9.96
N GLU A 170 -2.50 28.28 8.94
CA GLU A 170 -2.25 28.96 7.65
C GLU A 170 -2.01 30.46 7.86
N ASP A 171 -2.84 31.12 8.68
CA ASP A 171 -2.66 32.54 9.04
C ASP A 171 -1.33 32.77 9.80
N GLN A 172 -0.93 31.84 10.68
CA GLN A 172 0.36 31.92 11.40
C GLN A 172 1.56 31.71 10.48
N VAL A 173 1.51 30.74 9.56
CA VAL A 173 2.56 30.46 8.58
C VAL A 173 2.77 31.68 7.68
N GLU A 174 1.71 32.33 7.24
CA GLU A 174 1.83 33.53 6.41
C GLU A 174 2.42 34.72 7.19
N ALA A 175 2.02 34.90 8.46
CA ALA A 175 2.63 35.92 9.33
C ALA A 175 4.12 35.65 9.61
N LEU A 176 4.50 34.40 9.87
CA LEU A 176 5.88 33.99 10.11
C LEU A 176 6.73 34.04 8.83
N ARG A 177 6.15 33.77 7.66
CA ARG A 177 6.81 33.98 6.36
C ARG A 177 7.20 35.44 6.19
N ALA A 178 6.28 36.36 6.46
CA ALA A 178 6.57 37.79 6.38
C ALA A 178 7.67 38.21 7.38
N LEU A 179 7.63 37.71 8.61
CA LEU A 179 8.68 37.97 9.62
C LEU A 179 10.04 37.39 9.22
N LYS A 180 10.07 36.18 8.64
CA LYS A 180 11.28 35.57 8.09
C LYS A 180 11.87 36.46 6.98
N GLU A 181 11.07 36.85 6.00
CA GLU A 181 11.54 37.71 4.89
C GLU A 181 12.02 39.08 5.38
N GLU A 182 11.41 39.64 6.43
CA GLU A 182 11.85 40.89 7.05
C GLU A 182 13.19 40.73 7.79
N ALA A 183 13.40 39.61 8.50
CA ALA A 183 14.64 39.32 9.23
C ALA A 183 15.81 38.91 8.32
N GLU A 184 15.55 38.21 7.20
CA GLU A 184 16.58 37.77 6.26
C GLU A 184 17.19 38.91 5.43
N LYS A 185 16.44 40.00 5.20
CA LYS A 185 16.94 41.17 4.46
C LYS A 185 18.19 41.81 5.09
N PRO A 186 18.16 42.26 6.36
CA PRO A 186 19.33 42.86 7.00
C PRO A 186 20.47 41.85 7.19
N GLU A 187 20.17 40.56 7.43
CA GLU A 187 21.19 39.50 7.47
C GLU A 187 21.94 39.40 6.14
N LYS A 188 21.20 39.34 5.01
CA LYS A 188 21.80 39.23 3.68
C LYS A 188 22.64 40.45 3.35
N GLU A 189 22.11 41.65 3.61
CA GLU A 189 22.85 42.90 3.39
C GLU A 189 24.12 42.98 4.23
N ALA A 190 24.07 42.58 5.50
CA ALA A 190 25.22 42.58 6.40
C ALA A 190 26.28 41.54 5.99
N LYS A 191 25.87 40.32 5.61
CA LYS A 191 26.76 39.29 5.07
C LYS A 191 27.44 39.72 3.78
N GLU A 192 26.69 40.33 2.86
CA GLU A 192 27.25 40.85 1.61
C GLU A 192 28.25 41.98 1.85
N GLN A 193 28.00 42.86 2.82
CA GLN A 193 28.94 43.91 3.21
C GLN A 193 30.21 43.33 3.83
N HIS A 194 30.07 42.39 4.76
CA HIS A 194 31.21 41.73 5.41
C HIS A 194 32.07 40.98 4.38
N GLN A 195 31.44 40.23 3.47
CA GLN A 195 32.12 39.54 2.37
C GLN A 195 32.90 40.52 1.47
N ARG A 196 32.29 41.65 1.08
CA ARG A 196 32.97 42.66 0.26
C ARG A 196 34.19 43.25 0.96
N LEU A 197 34.06 43.61 2.24
CA LEU A 197 35.18 44.15 3.02
C LEU A 197 36.31 43.14 3.15
N TRP A 198 35.97 41.86 3.34
CA TRP A 198 36.95 40.78 3.37
C TRP A 198 37.67 40.61 2.03
N GLU A 199 36.94 40.60 0.92
CA GLU A 199 37.51 40.51 -0.43
C GLU A 199 38.41 41.71 -0.76
N GLU A 200 38.02 42.93 -0.37
CA GLU A 200 38.83 44.13 -0.50
C GLU A 200 40.12 44.04 0.34
N GLN A 201 40.03 43.55 1.58
CA GLN A 201 41.20 43.35 2.45
C GLN A 201 42.14 42.29 1.87
N GLN A 202 41.61 41.16 1.41
CA GLN A 202 42.38 40.10 0.78
C GLN A 202 43.04 40.58 -0.52
N ALA A 203 42.32 41.36 -1.34
CA ALA A 203 42.89 41.98 -2.53
C ALA A 203 44.01 42.97 -2.19
N ALA A 204 43.85 43.77 -1.13
CA ALA A 204 44.87 44.71 -0.68
C ALA A 204 46.11 44.01 -0.12
N VAL A 205 45.93 42.98 0.71
CA VAL A 205 47.03 42.15 1.25
C VAL A 205 47.76 41.44 0.12
N LYS A 206 47.02 40.87 -0.84
CA LYS A 206 47.60 40.23 -2.03
C LYS A 206 48.37 41.22 -2.88
N ALA A 207 47.83 42.42 -3.13
CA ALA A 207 48.50 43.47 -3.89
C ALA A 207 49.77 43.98 -3.19
N GLN A 208 49.74 44.14 -1.86
CA GLN A 208 50.93 44.49 -1.07
C GLN A 208 51.99 43.40 -1.14
N ARG A 209 51.62 42.13 -0.93
CA ARG A 209 52.55 41.00 -1.04
C ARG A 209 53.15 40.90 -2.43
N GLU A 210 52.35 41.14 -3.46
CA GLU A 210 52.82 41.16 -4.85
C GLU A 210 53.78 42.32 -5.12
N GLN A 211 53.52 43.49 -4.54
CA GLN A 211 54.41 44.65 -4.63
C GLN A 211 55.73 44.44 -3.89
N GLU A 212 55.70 43.82 -2.70
CA GLU A 212 56.89 43.44 -1.95
C GLU A 212 57.71 42.39 -2.70
N GLN A 213 57.08 41.34 -3.21
CA GLN A 213 57.75 40.33 -4.02
C GLN A 213 58.37 40.92 -5.29
N ALA A 214 57.69 41.86 -5.95
CA ALA A 214 58.25 42.56 -7.10
C ALA A 214 59.43 43.45 -6.74
N ALA A 215 59.37 44.13 -5.59
CA ALA A 215 60.46 44.97 -5.11
C ALA A 215 61.67 44.13 -4.67
N ASP A 216 61.43 42.97 -4.06
CA ASP A 216 62.47 42.00 -3.71
C ASP A 216 63.11 41.44 -4.98
N ALA A 217 62.31 41.04 -5.96
CA ALA A 217 62.80 40.57 -7.26
C ALA A 217 63.59 41.64 -8.01
N PHE A 218 63.10 42.88 -8.02
CA PHE A 218 63.83 43.99 -8.63
C PHE A 218 65.20 44.19 -7.98
N ARG A 219 65.29 44.09 -6.64
CA ARG A 219 66.56 44.21 -5.91
C ARG A 219 67.51 43.04 -6.14
N GLU A 220 67.00 41.84 -6.38
CA GLU A 220 67.83 40.67 -6.70
C GLU A 220 68.29 40.69 -8.16
N LEU A 221 67.49 41.24 -9.08
CA LEU A 221 67.81 41.32 -10.51
C LEU A 221 68.64 42.57 -10.89
N ASP A 222 68.70 43.59 -10.03
CA ASP A 222 69.57 44.79 -10.16
C ASP A 222 70.95 44.47 -9.54
N ASP A 223 71.71 43.62 -10.24
CA ASP A 223 72.99 43.06 -9.80
C ASP A 223 74.05 44.14 -9.52
N ASP A 224 74.04 45.24 -10.28
CA ASP A 224 75.02 46.32 -10.14
C ASP A 224 74.54 47.50 -9.27
N MET A 225 73.30 47.43 -8.78
CA MET A 225 72.63 48.40 -7.90
C MET A 225 72.58 49.82 -8.47
N ASP A 226 72.51 49.96 -9.80
CA ASP A 226 72.39 51.26 -10.47
C ASP A 226 70.94 51.80 -10.48
N GLY A 227 69.98 50.98 -10.04
CA GLY A 227 68.56 51.32 -9.93
C GLY A 227 67.75 51.09 -11.20
N VAL A 228 68.30 50.39 -12.20
CA VAL A 228 67.57 49.87 -13.38
C VAL A 228 67.92 48.40 -13.63
N VAL A 229 66.93 47.58 -13.99
CA VAL A 229 67.20 46.20 -14.43
C VAL A 229 67.37 46.20 -15.95
N SER A 230 68.54 45.82 -16.42
CA SER A 230 68.94 45.80 -17.82
C SER A 230 68.83 44.41 -18.46
N VAL A 231 68.82 44.36 -19.80
CA VAL A 231 68.87 43.09 -20.55
C VAL A 231 70.07 42.24 -20.14
N ALA A 232 71.22 42.87 -19.84
CA ALA A 232 72.44 42.17 -19.47
C ALA A 232 72.35 41.49 -18.09
N GLU A 233 71.60 42.06 -17.16
CA GLU A 233 71.39 41.49 -15.82
C GLU A 233 70.34 40.38 -15.88
N LEU A 234 69.26 40.51 -16.64
CA LEU A 234 68.34 39.37 -16.83
C LEU A 234 69.01 38.13 -17.45
N GLN A 235 70.10 38.32 -18.20
CA GLN A 235 70.89 37.23 -18.76
C GLN A 235 71.72 36.45 -17.72
N THR A 236 71.95 37.00 -16.52
CA THR A 236 72.69 36.35 -15.43
C THR A 236 71.81 35.42 -14.59
N HIS A 237 70.50 35.43 -14.81
CA HIS A 237 69.48 34.68 -14.07
C HIS A 237 68.85 33.56 -14.91
N PRO A 238 69.42 32.33 -14.91
CA PRO A 238 68.94 31.21 -15.72
C PRO A 238 67.50 30.76 -15.41
N GLU A 239 66.99 31.09 -14.22
CA GLU A 239 65.61 30.82 -13.81
C GLU A 239 64.56 31.58 -14.62
N LEU A 240 64.96 32.63 -15.34
CA LEU A 240 64.08 33.41 -16.21
C LEU A 240 64.04 32.92 -17.65
N ASP A 241 64.74 31.82 -17.96
CA ASP A 241 64.75 31.16 -19.25
C ASP A 241 63.33 30.78 -19.69
N THR A 242 62.93 31.25 -20.86
CA THR A 242 61.56 31.11 -21.35
C THR A 242 61.37 29.93 -22.29
N ASP A 243 62.42 29.50 -23.00
CA ASP A 243 62.37 28.41 -23.97
C ASP A 243 63.05 27.12 -23.46
N GLY A 244 63.70 27.17 -22.30
CA GLY A 244 64.24 26.02 -21.58
C GLY A 244 65.54 25.51 -22.16
N ASP A 245 66.26 26.32 -22.95
CA ASP A 245 67.55 25.96 -23.54
C ASP A 245 68.74 26.03 -22.56
N GLY A 246 68.49 26.52 -21.34
CA GLY A 246 69.44 26.64 -20.24
C GLY A 246 70.18 27.98 -20.20
N THR A 247 69.86 28.92 -21.10
CA THR A 247 70.44 30.26 -21.14
C THR A 247 69.39 31.32 -21.49
N VAL A 248 69.44 32.48 -20.85
CA VAL A 248 68.56 33.59 -21.23
C VAL A 248 69.21 34.36 -22.39
N SER A 249 68.61 34.32 -23.58
CA SER A 249 69.10 35.05 -24.75
C SER A 249 68.72 36.55 -24.72
N GLU A 250 69.43 37.40 -25.49
CA GLU A 250 69.18 38.86 -25.53
C GLU A 250 67.75 39.18 -25.97
N GLY A 251 67.22 38.39 -26.93
CA GLY A 251 65.85 38.53 -27.42
C GLY A 251 64.80 38.13 -26.38
N GLU A 252 65.09 37.17 -25.51
CA GLU A 252 64.20 36.74 -24.44
C GLU A 252 64.21 37.72 -23.27
N ALA A 253 65.39 38.17 -22.83
CA ALA A 253 65.52 39.21 -21.81
C ALA A 253 64.84 40.53 -22.26
N GLN A 254 65.00 40.92 -23.53
CA GLN A 254 64.28 42.08 -24.08
C GLN A 254 62.77 41.84 -24.18
N ALA A 255 62.31 40.62 -24.46
CA ALA A 255 60.90 40.28 -24.47
C ALA A 255 60.27 40.31 -23.06
N LEU A 256 61.00 39.86 -22.04
CA LEU A 256 60.60 39.92 -20.62
C LEU A 256 60.46 41.37 -20.14
N LEU A 257 61.33 42.28 -20.61
CA LEU A 257 61.24 43.73 -20.35
C LEU A 257 60.18 44.46 -21.18
N GLY A 258 59.36 43.77 -21.97
CA GLY A 258 58.32 44.38 -22.80
C GLY A 258 58.87 45.15 -24.02
N GLY A 259 60.10 44.88 -24.45
CA GLY A 259 60.77 45.49 -25.60
C GLY A 259 61.79 46.58 -25.27
N ASP A 260 61.85 47.04 -24.02
CA ASP A 260 62.79 48.06 -23.55
C ASP A 260 64.17 47.44 -23.20
N THR A 261 65.24 48.23 -23.28
CA THR A 261 66.61 47.75 -23.01
C THR A 261 66.99 47.75 -21.53
N GLN A 262 66.24 48.50 -20.71
CA GLN A 262 66.38 48.61 -19.26
C GLN A 262 65.07 49.13 -18.68
N THR A 263 64.73 48.77 -17.44
CA THR A 263 63.51 49.24 -16.75
C THR A 263 63.83 49.73 -15.35
N ASP A 264 63.19 50.83 -14.93
CA ASP A 264 63.23 51.28 -13.53
C ASP A 264 62.26 50.49 -12.63
N ALA A 265 62.39 50.66 -11.31
CA ALA A 265 61.60 49.92 -10.33
C ALA A 265 60.06 50.09 -10.47
N SER A 266 59.59 51.27 -10.90
CA SER A 266 58.14 51.50 -11.09
C SER A 266 57.63 50.80 -12.34
N SER A 267 58.37 50.92 -13.43
CA SER A 267 58.07 50.32 -14.72
C SER A 267 58.21 48.79 -14.66
N PHE A 268 59.12 48.29 -13.81
CA PHE A 268 59.30 46.87 -13.53
C PHE A 268 58.03 46.27 -12.91
N TYR A 269 57.48 46.85 -11.84
CA TYR A 269 56.23 46.36 -11.23
C TYR A 269 55.04 46.42 -12.21
N ASP A 270 54.87 47.53 -12.91
CA ASP A 270 53.66 47.77 -13.73
C ASP A 270 53.63 46.96 -15.03
N ARG A 271 54.78 46.61 -15.61
CA ARG A 271 54.86 46.03 -16.98
C ARG A 271 55.63 44.72 -17.09
N VAL A 272 56.60 44.50 -16.21
CA VAL A 272 57.56 43.39 -16.31
C VAL A 272 57.24 42.29 -15.32
N TRP A 273 56.87 42.65 -14.08
CA TRP A 273 56.62 41.72 -12.99
C TRP A 273 55.55 40.67 -13.31
N ALA A 274 54.44 41.05 -13.95
CA ALA A 274 53.39 40.09 -14.32
C ALA A 274 53.88 38.97 -15.27
N SER A 275 54.89 39.25 -16.10
CA SER A 275 55.48 38.28 -17.04
C SER A 275 56.56 37.40 -16.40
N ILE A 276 57.18 37.89 -15.32
CA ILE A 276 58.33 37.27 -14.65
C ILE A 276 57.94 36.54 -13.36
N ARG A 277 56.93 37.01 -12.62
CA ARG A 277 56.55 36.55 -11.27
C ARG A 277 56.40 35.05 -11.14
N ASP A 278 55.79 34.38 -12.12
CA ASP A 278 55.51 32.95 -12.05
C ASP A 278 56.76 32.09 -12.39
N LYS A 279 57.80 32.70 -12.98
CA LYS A 279 59.08 32.07 -13.36
C LYS A 279 60.21 32.38 -12.38
N TYR A 280 60.14 33.55 -11.76
CA TYR A 280 61.14 34.04 -10.82
C TYR A 280 61.14 33.23 -9.52
N ARG A 281 62.34 32.84 -9.06
CA ARG A 281 62.56 32.11 -7.82
C ARG A 281 63.67 32.79 -7.03
N SER A 282 63.33 33.46 -5.94
CA SER A 282 64.28 34.18 -5.08
C SER A 282 65.39 33.27 -4.52
N GLU A 283 66.63 33.77 -4.43
CA GLU A 283 67.77 33.03 -3.86
C GLU A 283 67.68 32.87 -2.32
N ALA A 284 66.86 33.68 -1.63
CA ALA A 284 66.74 33.70 -0.18
C ALA A 284 65.60 32.83 0.39
N LEU A 285 65.75 31.50 0.35
CA LEU A 285 65.12 30.59 1.31
C LEU A 285 66.19 29.64 1.89
N PRO A 286 66.31 29.48 3.22
CA PRO A 286 67.05 28.36 3.78
C PRO A 286 66.33 27.06 3.38
N ALA A 287 67.07 26.18 2.71
CA ALA A 287 66.65 24.81 2.52
C ALA A 287 66.40 24.14 3.88
N ASP A 288 65.13 23.88 4.19
CA ASP A 288 64.66 22.64 4.83
C ASP A 288 63.13 22.65 4.93
N LEU A 289 62.47 22.09 3.91
CA LEU A 289 61.37 21.13 4.02
C LEU A 289 61.19 20.51 2.62
N PRO A 290 61.12 19.17 2.49
CA PRO A 290 61.20 18.51 1.19
C PRO A 290 59.93 18.74 0.37
N ALA A 291 60.12 19.20 -0.88
CA ALA A 291 59.12 19.06 -1.92
C ALA A 291 58.82 17.55 -2.14
N PRO A 292 57.56 17.11 -2.23
CA PRO A 292 57.27 15.76 -2.65
C PRO A 292 57.69 15.59 -4.11
N LEU A 293 58.59 14.63 -4.31
CA LEU A 293 59.05 14.13 -5.59
C LEU A 293 57.87 13.82 -6.51
N ALA A 294 57.74 14.57 -7.60
CA ALA A 294 57.12 14.04 -8.81
C ALA A 294 58.16 13.12 -9.48
N PRO A 295 57.87 11.83 -9.72
CA PRO A 295 58.82 10.94 -10.38
C PRO A 295 58.91 11.21 -11.88
N GLU A 296 60.15 11.15 -12.37
CA GLU A 296 60.56 11.27 -13.77
C GLU A 296 59.86 10.27 -14.70
N VAL A 297 59.54 10.75 -15.89
CA VAL A 297 59.04 9.97 -17.03
C VAL A 297 60.22 9.33 -17.76
N MET A 298 60.16 8.01 -18.01
CA MET A 298 60.90 7.37 -19.11
C MET A 298 60.00 7.25 -20.35
N GLU A 299 60.57 7.67 -21.46
CA GLU A 299 60.01 8.03 -22.75
C GLU A 299 59.63 6.83 -23.65
N SER A 300 58.55 6.95 -24.44
CA SER A 300 58.56 6.59 -25.88
C SER A 300 57.28 7.03 -26.62
N LYS A 301 57.42 8.16 -27.31
CA LYS A 301 57.10 8.46 -28.73
C LYS A 301 55.76 8.03 -29.39
N GLU A 302 55.03 9.07 -29.77
CA GLU A 302 54.16 9.32 -30.96
C GLU A 302 53.37 8.18 -31.63
N GLU A 303 52.05 8.37 -31.76
CA GLU A 303 51.40 8.74 -33.03
C GLU A 303 49.93 9.16 -32.80
N GLN A 304 49.51 10.29 -33.39
CA GLN A 304 48.11 10.65 -33.63
C GLN A 304 47.87 10.53 -35.14
N PRO A 305 46.65 10.14 -35.61
CA PRO A 305 45.62 11.17 -35.73
C PRO A 305 44.16 10.70 -35.51
N SER A 306 43.34 11.70 -35.20
CA SER A 306 41.87 11.74 -35.21
C SER A 306 41.20 11.21 -36.49
N VAL A 307 39.97 10.65 -36.37
CA VAL A 307 38.71 11.13 -37.02
C VAL A 307 37.56 10.08 -36.99
N LEU A 308 36.39 10.52 -36.48
CA LEU A 308 34.96 10.15 -36.76
C LEU A 308 34.43 8.69 -36.66
N THR A 309 33.47 8.42 -35.76
CA THR A 309 31.99 8.26 -36.00
C THR A 309 31.24 7.56 -34.83
N HIS A 310 30.01 8.02 -34.56
CA HIS A 310 28.93 7.58 -33.62
C HIS A 310 28.29 6.22 -34.04
N PRO A 311 27.21 5.64 -33.43
CA PRO A 311 26.70 5.42 -32.03
C PRO A 311 26.66 3.91 -31.64
N THR A 312 26.33 3.58 -30.38
CA THR A 312 25.11 2.79 -30.04
C THR A 312 24.79 2.84 -28.55
N GLU A 313 23.55 3.23 -28.25
CA GLU A 313 22.84 3.17 -26.96
C GLU A 313 22.83 1.76 -26.36
N TYR A 314 22.96 1.68 -25.04
CA TYR A 314 22.13 0.81 -24.19
C TYR A 314 21.88 1.54 -22.86
N GLU A 315 20.60 1.71 -22.53
CA GLU A 315 20.07 2.41 -21.36
C GLU A 315 20.28 1.58 -20.08
N GLU A 316 20.62 2.28 -19.00
CA GLU A 316 20.74 1.77 -17.63
C GLU A 316 19.38 1.85 -16.91
N GLU A 317 19.03 0.77 -16.21
CA GLU A 317 17.95 0.72 -15.22
C GLU A 317 18.50 1.22 -13.87
N GLU A 318 17.87 2.25 -13.31
CA GLU A 318 18.09 2.71 -11.93
C GLU A 318 17.20 1.91 -10.97
N GLU A 319 17.82 1.19 -10.02
CA GLU A 319 17.17 0.65 -8.82
C GLU A 319 17.38 1.66 -7.67
N GLU A 320 16.28 2.18 -7.13
CA GLU A 320 16.26 2.97 -5.89
C GLU A 320 16.27 2.05 -4.66
N GLU A 321 17.24 2.25 -3.76
CA GLU A 321 17.33 1.61 -2.45
C GLU A 321 16.46 2.35 -1.42
N THR A 322 15.58 1.59 -0.76
CA THR A 322 14.76 2.01 0.38
C THR A 322 15.50 1.80 1.71
N GLU A 323 15.48 2.83 2.55
CA GLU A 323 15.96 2.85 3.93
C GLU A 323 15.08 1.99 4.85
N GLU A 324 15.68 1.06 5.61
CA GLU A 324 15.04 0.39 6.75
C GLU A 324 15.76 0.81 8.05
N GLU A 325 14.96 1.33 8.98
CA GLU A 325 15.31 1.67 10.36
C GLU A 325 15.40 0.39 11.21
N GLU A 326 16.51 0.17 11.92
CA GLU A 326 16.68 -0.91 12.90
C GLU A 326 16.99 -0.33 14.29
N GLU A 327 16.33 -0.90 15.30
CA GLU A 327 16.25 -0.47 16.69
C GLU A 327 17.54 -0.75 17.51
N ASP A 328 17.84 0.15 18.45
CA ASP A 328 18.97 0.11 19.37
C ASP A 328 18.83 -0.99 20.46
N GLU A 329 19.85 -1.87 20.59
CA GLU A 329 20.15 -2.58 21.84
C GLU A 329 21.62 -2.37 22.24
N GLU A 330 21.81 -1.77 23.43
CA GLU A 330 23.12 -1.56 24.07
C GLU A 330 23.74 -2.89 24.54
N GLN A 331 25.00 -3.16 24.14
CA GLN A 331 25.88 -4.00 24.95
C GLN A 331 27.36 -3.61 24.83
N ASP A 332 27.92 -3.36 26.01
CA ASP A 332 29.29 -3.01 26.39
C ASP A 332 30.37 -3.91 25.77
N SER A 333 31.38 -3.33 25.11
CA SER A 333 32.60 -4.06 24.73
C SER A 333 33.85 -3.18 24.68
N GLU A 334 34.92 -3.78 25.17
CA GLU A 334 36.21 -3.26 25.58
C GLU A 334 37.07 -2.51 24.54
N GLU A 335 37.93 -1.68 25.11
CA GLU A 335 39.04 -0.87 24.59
C GLU A 335 40.05 -1.64 23.70
N ALA A 336 40.24 -1.22 22.44
CA ALA A 336 41.45 -1.49 21.63
C ALA A 336 41.58 -0.47 20.46
N PRO A 337 42.81 -0.16 19.99
CA PRO A 337 43.20 1.19 19.53
C PRO A 337 42.98 1.47 18.03
N SER A 338 42.81 2.77 17.73
CA SER A 338 42.64 3.37 16.38
C SER A 338 43.67 2.91 15.34
N PRO A 339 43.22 2.55 14.13
CA PRO A 339 44.03 2.63 12.92
C PRO A 339 44.23 4.10 12.50
N LEU A 340 45.49 4.43 12.19
CA LEU A 340 45.96 5.74 11.76
C LEU A 340 45.18 6.29 10.56
N GLU A 341 44.59 7.49 10.72
CA GLU A 341 44.06 8.29 9.62
C GLU A 341 45.17 8.69 8.64
N PRO A 342 44.91 8.72 7.32
CA PRO A 342 45.74 9.43 6.37
C PRO A 342 45.73 10.92 6.70
N SER A 343 46.90 11.54 6.72
CA SER A 343 47.11 12.97 6.94
C SER A 343 46.19 13.81 6.03
N GLN A 344 45.34 14.62 6.66
CA GLN A 344 44.58 15.69 6.00
C GLN A 344 45.54 16.58 5.18
N PRO A 345 45.11 17.10 4.02
CA PRO A 345 45.84 18.15 3.33
C PRO A 345 46.05 19.35 4.27
N PRO A 346 47.13 20.13 4.11
CA PRO A 346 47.43 21.24 5.00
C PRO A 346 46.21 22.16 5.08
N SER A 347 45.70 22.34 6.30
CA SER A 347 44.68 23.33 6.60
C SER A 347 45.17 24.70 6.09
N PRO A 348 44.28 25.52 5.49
CA PRO A 348 44.64 26.89 5.16
C PRO A 348 45.25 27.56 6.40
N SER A 349 46.29 28.37 6.21
CA SER A 349 46.82 29.25 7.26
C SER A 349 45.66 29.96 7.96
N GLU A 350 45.74 30.19 9.27
CA GLU A 350 44.73 30.98 10.01
C GLU A 350 44.50 32.37 9.38
N GLU A 351 45.42 32.84 8.54
CA GLU A 351 45.35 34.09 7.76
C GLU A 351 44.40 34.03 6.53
N ASP A 352 43.98 32.85 6.08
CA ASP A 352 43.08 32.67 4.92
C ASP A 352 41.60 32.50 5.31
N LYS A 353 41.30 32.40 6.61
CA LYS A 353 39.92 32.25 7.09
C LYS A 353 39.25 33.61 7.22
N MET A 354 38.05 33.72 6.66
CA MET A 354 37.23 34.92 6.81
C MET A 354 37.03 35.23 8.31
N PRO A 355 37.26 36.49 8.74
CA PRO A 355 37.08 36.90 10.13
C PRO A 355 35.65 36.61 10.60
N PRO A 356 35.44 36.42 11.91
CA PRO A 356 34.09 36.31 12.45
C PRO A 356 33.28 37.57 12.12
N TYR A 357 31.97 37.40 12.02
CA TYR A 357 31.05 38.52 11.88
C TYR A 357 31.11 39.43 13.11
N ASP A 358 30.89 40.73 12.90
CA ASP A 358 30.75 41.68 14.01
C ASP A 358 29.46 41.42 14.82
N GLU A 359 29.37 42.00 16.02
CA GLU A 359 28.22 41.78 16.91
C GLU A 359 26.87 42.16 16.27
N GLN A 360 26.83 43.17 15.42
CA GLN A 360 25.60 43.61 14.77
C GLN A 360 25.19 42.63 13.65
N THR A 361 26.15 42.21 12.81
CA THR A 361 25.93 41.19 11.78
C THR A 361 25.52 39.86 12.42
N GLN A 362 26.16 39.45 13.52
CA GLN A 362 25.79 38.25 14.25
C GLN A 362 24.37 38.36 14.82
N ALA A 363 23.98 39.52 15.37
CA ALA A 363 22.61 39.73 15.83
C ALA A 363 21.57 39.62 14.71
N PHE A 364 21.88 40.07 13.49
CA PHE A 364 21.01 39.88 12.33
C PHE A 364 20.92 38.41 11.90
N ILE A 365 22.04 37.67 11.94
CA ILE A 365 22.07 36.23 11.67
C ILE A 365 21.20 35.47 12.67
N ASP A 366 21.36 35.75 13.96
CA ASP A 366 20.61 35.06 15.01
C ASP A 366 19.11 35.37 14.91
N ALA A 367 18.74 36.62 14.63
CA ALA A 367 17.35 37.02 14.42
C ALA A 367 16.72 36.34 13.19
N ALA A 368 17.45 36.25 12.07
CA ALA A 368 16.98 35.56 10.88
C ALA A 368 16.86 34.04 11.11
N GLN A 369 17.81 33.45 11.84
CA GLN A 369 17.77 32.02 12.19
C GLN A 369 16.61 31.69 13.12
N GLU A 370 16.31 32.54 14.10
CA GLU A 370 15.14 32.40 14.96
C GLU A 370 13.84 32.47 14.14
N ALA A 371 13.74 33.42 13.19
CA ALA A 371 12.59 33.56 12.32
C ALA A 371 12.41 32.36 11.37
N ARG A 372 13.50 31.82 10.80
CA ARG A 372 13.49 30.58 10.00
C ARG A 372 12.98 29.39 10.79
N SER A 373 13.55 29.16 11.98
CA SER A 373 13.17 28.04 12.85
C SER A 373 11.68 28.08 13.20
N LYS A 374 11.16 29.26 13.59
CA LYS A 374 9.73 29.45 13.88
C LYS A 374 8.84 29.20 12.66
N PHE A 375 9.26 29.66 11.48
CA PHE A 375 8.54 29.42 10.23
C PHE A 375 8.50 27.92 9.88
N GLU A 376 9.63 27.22 9.97
CA GLU A 376 9.73 25.78 9.68
C GLU A 376 8.91 24.93 10.67
N GLU A 377 8.90 25.30 11.95
CA GLU A 377 8.07 24.63 12.96
C GLU A 377 6.57 24.79 12.65
N ALA A 378 6.14 26.00 12.26
CA ALA A 378 4.76 26.28 11.89
C ALA A 378 4.35 25.56 10.60
N GLU A 379 5.24 25.50 9.59
CA GLU A 379 5.00 24.80 8.34
C GLU A 379 4.89 23.28 8.53
N ARG A 380 5.76 22.70 9.38
CA ARG A 380 5.67 21.29 9.78
C ARG A 380 4.34 21.00 10.48
N SER A 381 3.97 21.85 11.44
CA SER A 381 2.69 21.74 12.16
C SER A 381 1.48 21.83 11.23
N LEU A 382 1.53 22.69 10.21
CA LEU A 382 0.49 22.79 9.20
C LEU A 382 0.41 21.49 8.37
N LYS A 383 1.54 20.95 7.92
CA LYS A 383 1.60 19.70 7.16
C LYS A 383 1.00 18.52 7.96
N ASP A 384 1.37 18.38 9.23
CA ASP A 384 0.86 17.32 10.11
C ASP A 384 -0.66 17.45 10.32
N MET A 385 -1.16 18.69 10.44
CA MET A 385 -2.60 18.99 10.54
C MET A 385 -3.33 18.63 9.24
N GLU A 386 -2.77 18.97 8.08
CA GLU A 386 -3.34 18.62 6.77
C GLU A 386 -3.41 17.11 6.56
N GLU A 387 -2.37 16.38 6.93
CA GLU A 387 -2.34 14.92 6.87
C GLU A 387 -3.41 14.32 7.78
N SER A 388 -3.54 14.83 9.01
CA SER A 388 -4.58 14.42 9.95
C SER A 388 -5.99 14.64 9.40
N ILE A 389 -6.22 15.78 8.73
CA ILE A 389 -7.49 16.09 8.06
C ILE A 389 -7.75 15.10 6.92
N ARG A 390 -6.77 14.88 6.04
CA ARG A 390 -6.90 13.96 4.90
C ARG A 390 -7.22 12.54 5.36
N ASN A 391 -6.52 12.03 6.37
CA ASN A 391 -6.76 10.70 6.93
C ASN A 391 -8.17 10.57 7.51
N LEU A 392 -8.64 11.60 8.22
CA LEU A 392 -9.99 11.60 8.81
C LEU A 392 -11.09 11.74 7.76
N GLU A 393 -10.89 12.59 6.75
CA GLU A 393 -11.80 12.74 5.59
C GLU A 393 -11.91 11.43 4.82
N GLN A 394 -10.78 10.76 4.57
CA GLN A 394 -10.74 9.46 3.92
C GLN A 394 -11.56 8.44 4.73
N GLU A 395 -11.34 8.33 6.04
CA GLU A 395 -12.09 7.41 6.90
C GLU A 395 -13.61 7.69 6.90
N ILE A 396 -14.02 8.96 6.94
CA ILE A 396 -15.44 9.35 6.89
C ILE A 396 -16.08 9.06 5.52
N SER A 397 -15.27 9.10 4.45
CA SER A 397 -15.74 8.93 3.07
C SER A 397 -15.97 7.47 2.66
N PHE A 398 -15.43 6.50 3.39
CA PHE A 398 -15.56 5.08 3.06
C PHE A 398 -17.02 4.59 3.08
N ASP A 399 -17.34 3.72 2.13
CA ASP A 399 -18.63 3.06 2.03
C ASP A 399 -18.68 1.81 2.92
N PHE A 400 -19.06 2.02 4.18
CA PHE A 400 -19.19 0.96 5.19
C PHE A 400 -20.56 0.25 5.18
N GLY A 401 -21.32 0.34 4.09
CA GLY A 401 -22.68 -0.20 4.03
C GLY A 401 -23.75 0.88 4.12
N PRO A 402 -25.01 0.54 3.82
CA PRO A 402 -26.13 1.50 3.77
C PRO A 402 -26.33 2.26 5.08
N GLN A 403 -26.05 1.61 6.22
CA GLN A 403 -26.15 2.21 7.55
C GLN A 403 -24.79 2.29 8.26
N GLY A 404 -23.70 1.98 7.54
CA GLY A 404 -22.35 1.87 8.08
C GLY A 404 -22.15 0.67 9.01
N GLU A 405 -22.95 -0.39 8.84
CA GLU A 405 -22.88 -1.60 9.66
C GLU A 405 -21.51 -2.30 9.64
N PHE A 406 -20.71 -2.10 8.60
CA PHE A 406 -19.38 -2.70 8.46
C PHE A 406 -18.26 -1.81 8.99
N ALA A 407 -18.54 -0.61 9.48
CA ALA A 407 -17.51 0.36 9.87
C ALA A 407 -16.61 -0.14 11.00
N TYR A 408 -17.14 -0.97 11.90
CA TYR A 408 -16.36 -1.55 12.99
C TYR A 408 -15.27 -2.54 12.52
N LEU A 409 -15.35 -3.03 11.27
CA LEU A 409 -14.31 -3.86 10.67
C LEU A 409 -13.11 -3.04 10.19
N TYR A 410 -13.27 -1.73 10.03
CA TYR A 410 -12.19 -0.85 9.62
C TYR A 410 -11.07 -0.86 10.67
N SER A 411 -9.82 -0.95 10.20
CA SER A 411 -8.62 -1.07 11.04
C SER A 411 -8.56 -2.32 11.93
N GLN A 412 -9.44 -3.32 11.72
CA GLN A 412 -9.34 -4.63 12.36
C GLN A 412 -8.72 -5.65 11.41
N CYS A 413 -8.07 -6.67 11.95
CA CYS A 413 -7.53 -7.78 11.16
C CYS A 413 -7.90 -9.11 11.80
N TYR A 414 -8.24 -10.09 10.95
CA TYR A 414 -8.65 -11.42 11.34
C TYR A 414 -7.75 -12.45 10.67
N GLU A 415 -7.32 -13.45 11.43
CA GLU A 415 -6.39 -14.46 10.95
C GLU A 415 -7.03 -15.85 10.91
N LEU A 416 -6.70 -16.61 9.86
CA LEU A 416 -7.04 -18.02 9.72
C LEU A 416 -5.75 -18.82 9.50
N SER A 417 -5.47 -19.72 10.44
CA SER A 417 -4.32 -20.62 10.36
C SER A 417 -4.71 -21.94 9.69
N THR A 418 -4.01 -22.29 8.61
CA THR A 418 -4.07 -23.61 7.97
C THR A 418 -2.82 -24.44 8.31
N ASN A 419 -2.65 -25.62 7.70
CA ASN A 419 -1.45 -26.43 7.92
C ASN A 419 -0.18 -25.77 7.36
N GLU A 420 -0.28 -25.05 6.25
CA GLU A 420 0.87 -24.50 5.52
C GLU A 420 1.02 -22.98 5.70
N TYR A 421 -0.11 -22.26 5.76
CA TYR A 421 -0.15 -20.80 5.73
C TYR A 421 -1.01 -20.19 6.84
N ILE A 422 -0.68 -18.97 7.23
CA ILE A 422 -1.51 -18.06 8.02
C ILE A 422 -2.06 -17.01 7.06
N TYR A 423 -3.37 -16.96 6.91
CA TYR A 423 -4.04 -15.95 6.12
C TYR A 423 -4.49 -14.82 7.05
N ARG A 424 -4.25 -13.58 6.64
CA ARG A 424 -4.66 -12.39 7.39
C ARG A 424 -5.53 -11.52 6.49
N LEU A 425 -6.76 -11.29 6.93
CA LEU A 425 -7.72 -10.39 6.30
C LEU A 425 -7.84 -9.12 7.15
N CYS A 426 -7.49 -7.97 6.58
CA CYS A 426 -7.76 -6.66 7.17
C CYS A 426 -8.82 -5.95 6.31
N PRO A 427 -10.12 -5.99 6.70
CA PRO A 427 -11.18 -5.41 5.90
C PRO A 427 -10.92 -3.95 5.53
N PHE A 428 -11.24 -3.56 4.30
CA PHE A 428 -10.98 -2.23 3.74
C PHE A 428 -9.51 -1.84 3.56
N LYS A 429 -8.57 -2.75 3.83
CA LYS A 429 -7.12 -2.51 3.66
C LYS A 429 -6.49 -3.52 2.69
N LEU A 430 -6.26 -4.75 3.15
CA LEU A 430 -5.58 -5.78 2.36
C LEU A 430 -5.83 -7.19 2.89
N VAL A 431 -5.52 -8.17 2.05
CA VAL A 431 -5.43 -9.60 2.39
C VAL A 431 -4.01 -10.07 2.16
N SER A 432 -3.43 -10.78 3.13
CA SER A 432 -2.10 -11.36 3.00
C SER A 432 -2.04 -12.82 3.44
N GLN A 433 -1.02 -13.51 2.95
CA GLN A 433 -0.72 -14.90 3.29
C GLN A 433 0.73 -14.98 3.74
N LYS A 434 0.98 -15.63 4.88
CA LYS A 434 2.32 -15.87 5.40
C LYS A 434 2.57 -17.37 5.57
N PRO A 435 3.67 -17.94 5.02
CA PRO A 435 4.04 -19.32 5.27
C PRO A 435 4.37 -19.56 6.75
N LYS A 436 3.97 -20.70 7.32
CA LYS A 436 4.27 -21.02 8.73
C LYS A 436 5.74 -21.34 8.98
N LEU A 437 6.43 -21.88 7.97
CA LEU A 437 7.82 -22.35 8.07
C LEU A 437 8.86 -21.24 7.81
N GLY A 438 8.47 -19.97 7.93
CA GLY A 438 9.31 -18.82 7.60
C GLY A 438 9.14 -18.36 6.14
N GLY A 439 9.43 -17.09 5.89
CA GLY A 439 9.22 -16.41 4.60
C GLY A 439 8.49 -15.08 4.76
N SER A 440 8.64 -14.21 3.75
CA SER A 440 7.94 -12.93 3.68
C SER A 440 6.44 -13.12 3.42
N PRO A 441 5.57 -12.25 3.96
CA PRO A 441 4.15 -12.28 3.66
C PRO A 441 3.90 -11.90 2.19
N THR A 442 3.04 -12.67 1.52
CA THR A 442 2.58 -12.40 0.15
C THR A 442 1.28 -11.62 0.20
N ASN A 443 1.16 -10.57 -0.62
CA ASN A 443 -0.08 -9.80 -0.76
C ASN A 443 -1.05 -10.54 -1.70
N LEU A 444 -2.23 -10.88 -1.20
CA LEU A 444 -3.29 -11.54 -1.97
C LEU A 444 -4.32 -10.56 -2.57
N GLY A 445 -4.19 -9.27 -2.24
CA GLY A 445 -4.96 -8.17 -2.81
C GLY A 445 -5.13 -7.02 -1.81
N THR A 446 -5.18 -5.79 -2.32
CA THR A 446 -5.61 -4.59 -1.60
C THR A 446 -7.10 -4.36 -1.81
N TRP A 447 -7.76 -3.70 -0.86
CA TRP A 447 -9.20 -3.42 -0.94
C TRP A 447 -9.54 -2.64 -2.22
N GLY A 448 -10.46 -3.19 -3.01
CA GLY A 448 -10.97 -2.55 -4.22
C GLY A 448 -12.39 -2.02 -4.02
N SER A 449 -13.36 -2.93 -3.98
CA SER A 449 -14.78 -2.56 -3.91
C SER A 449 -15.69 -3.68 -3.39
N TRP A 450 -16.96 -3.32 -3.17
CA TRP A 450 -18.04 -4.29 -2.94
C TRP A 450 -18.38 -5.05 -4.22
N ALA A 451 -18.52 -6.37 -4.13
CA ALA A 451 -18.69 -7.28 -5.27
C ALA A 451 -19.81 -8.32 -5.09
N GLY A 452 -20.80 -8.03 -4.23
CA GLY A 452 -22.00 -8.85 -4.12
C GLY A 452 -22.92 -8.73 -5.35
N PRO A 453 -23.90 -9.63 -5.50
CA PRO A 453 -24.89 -9.56 -6.57
C PRO A 453 -25.77 -8.30 -6.44
N GLU A 454 -26.51 -7.95 -7.50
CA GLU A 454 -27.29 -6.71 -7.57
C GLU A 454 -28.31 -6.54 -6.43
N HIS A 455 -28.90 -7.64 -5.94
CA HIS A 455 -29.85 -7.63 -4.82
C HIS A 455 -29.18 -7.58 -3.44
N ASP A 456 -27.88 -7.83 -3.35
CA ASP A 456 -27.11 -7.82 -2.10
C ASP A 456 -25.63 -7.47 -2.35
N ARG A 457 -25.41 -6.21 -2.76
CA ARG A 457 -24.07 -5.70 -3.14
C ARG A 457 -23.02 -5.90 -2.04
N PHE A 458 -23.43 -5.87 -0.77
CA PHE A 458 -22.53 -5.89 0.38
C PHE A 458 -22.23 -7.30 0.89
N SER A 459 -22.75 -8.35 0.25
CA SER A 459 -22.45 -9.74 0.60
C SER A 459 -21.03 -10.20 0.25
N ALA A 460 -20.28 -9.43 -0.55
CA ALA A 460 -18.90 -9.77 -0.90
C ALA A 460 -18.00 -8.54 -1.06
N MET A 461 -16.75 -8.71 -0.66
CA MET A 461 -15.65 -7.74 -0.77
C MET A 461 -14.63 -8.24 -1.78
N LYS A 462 -14.20 -7.38 -2.70
CA LYS A 462 -13.18 -7.71 -3.71
C LYS A 462 -11.87 -7.01 -3.39
N TYR A 463 -10.80 -7.81 -3.33
CA TYR A 463 -9.43 -7.37 -3.14
C TYR A 463 -8.63 -7.71 -4.41
N GLU A 464 -7.95 -6.72 -4.96
CA GLU A 464 -7.29 -6.78 -6.26
C GLU A 464 -5.85 -6.28 -6.15
N GLN A 465 -5.10 -6.28 -7.25
CA GLN A 465 -3.74 -5.73 -7.28
C GLN A 465 -2.78 -6.37 -6.24
N GLY A 466 -2.97 -7.65 -5.94
CA GLY A 466 -2.04 -8.41 -5.11
C GLY A 466 -0.71 -8.69 -5.84
N THR A 467 0.23 -9.33 -5.14
CA THR A 467 1.55 -9.67 -5.70
C THR A 467 1.41 -10.49 -6.97
N GLY A 468 2.22 -10.16 -7.98
CA GLY A 468 2.24 -10.83 -9.28
C GLY A 468 2.38 -12.35 -9.17
N CYS A 469 1.54 -13.07 -9.89
CA CYS A 469 1.56 -14.52 -9.95
C CYS A 469 2.44 -14.98 -11.11
N TRP A 470 3.34 -15.95 -10.88
CA TRP A 470 4.11 -16.54 -11.97
C TRP A 470 3.14 -17.10 -13.03
N GLN A 471 3.23 -16.63 -14.28
CA GLN A 471 2.33 -17.04 -15.38
C GLN A 471 0.83 -16.90 -15.08
N GLY A 472 0.44 -15.91 -14.27
CA GLY A 472 -0.95 -15.65 -13.93
C GLY A 472 -1.23 -14.15 -13.76
N PRO A 473 -2.50 -13.77 -13.56
CA PRO A 473 -2.84 -12.40 -13.21
C PRO A 473 -2.30 -12.04 -11.83
N ASN A 474 -2.33 -10.75 -11.49
CA ASN A 474 -2.09 -10.32 -10.11
C ASN A 474 -3.03 -11.06 -9.17
N ARG A 475 -2.51 -11.49 -8.01
CA ARG A 475 -3.32 -12.21 -7.02
C ARG A 475 -4.53 -11.37 -6.64
N SER A 476 -5.69 -12.03 -6.52
CA SER A 476 -6.92 -11.39 -6.08
C SER A 476 -7.66 -12.28 -5.08
N THR A 477 -8.42 -11.64 -4.19
CA THR A 477 -9.21 -12.35 -3.20
C THR A 477 -10.64 -11.82 -3.19
N THR A 478 -11.60 -12.74 -3.18
CA THR A 478 -13.01 -12.42 -2.93
C THR A 478 -13.36 -12.89 -1.53
N VAL A 479 -13.84 -12.00 -0.67
CA VAL A 479 -14.28 -12.33 0.68
C VAL A 479 -15.79 -12.31 0.72
N ARG A 480 -16.44 -13.44 0.97
CA ARG A 480 -17.88 -13.54 1.17
C ARG A 480 -18.21 -13.28 2.63
N LEU A 481 -19.19 -12.42 2.87
CA LEU A 481 -19.67 -12.09 4.20
C LEU A 481 -20.85 -13.00 4.55
N LEU A 482 -20.72 -13.74 5.65
CA LEU A 482 -21.73 -14.66 6.15
C LEU A 482 -22.31 -14.12 7.46
N CYS A 483 -23.61 -14.30 7.66
CA CYS A 483 -24.24 -13.96 8.93
C CYS A 483 -23.70 -14.86 10.05
N GLY A 484 -23.23 -14.24 11.14
CA GLY A 484 -22.82 -14.94 12.35
C GLY A 484 -22.80 -14.05 13.59
N LYS A 485 -22.65 -14.65 14.76
CA LYS A 485 -22.62 -13.91 16.04
C LYS A 485 -21.28 -13.22 16.27
N GLU A 486 -20.21 -13.79 15.74
CA GLU A 486 -18.83 -13.34 15.91
C GLU A 486 -18.20 -13.00 14.57
N THR A 487 -17.19 -12.13 14.62
CA THR A 487 -16.41 -11.76 13.44
C THR A 487 -15.17 -12.63 13.34
N ALA A 488 -15.13 -13.54 12.37
CA ALA A 488 -14.02 -14.46 12.19
C ALA A 488 -13.97 -15.00 10.74
N VAL A 489 -12.75 -15.22 10.23
CA VAL A 489 -12.56 -15.88 8.94
C VAL A 489 -12.80 -17.38 9.14
N THR A 490 -13.81 -17.93 8.48
CA THR A 490 -14.26 -19.32 8.67
C THR A 490 -13.60 -20.28 7.69
N SER A 491 -13.31 -19.83 6.47
CA SER A 491 -12.71 -20.65 5.43
C SER A 491 -11.87 -19.82 4.46
N THR A 492 -10.92 -20.50 3.81
CA THR A 492 -10.11 -19.95 2.72
C THR A 492 -9.84 -21.07 1.72
N THR A 493 -10.01 -20.77 0.44
CA THR A 493 -9.82 -21.71 -0.67
C THR A 493 -9.21 -20.98 -1.86
N GLU A 494 -8.44 -21.71 -2.69
CA GLU A 494 -7.91 -21.21 -3.97
C GLU A 494 -8.65 -21.91 -5.12
N PRO A 495 -9.85 -21.44 -5.52
CA PRO A 495 -10.65 -22.07 -6.57
C PRO A 495 -9.98 -22.02 -7.96
N SER A 496 -9.10 -21.06 -8.20
CA SER A 496 -8.33 -20.90 -9.43
C SER A 496 -6.97 -20.30 -9.10
N ARG A 497 -5.97 -20.56 -9.94
CA ARG A 497 -4.60 -20.13 -9.70
C ARG A 497 -4.55 -18.62 -9.41
N CYS A 498 -4.03 -18.25 -8.24
CA CYS A 498 -3.91 -16.86 -7.80
C CYS A 498 -5.24 -16.10 -7.62
N GLU A 499 -6.36 -16.83 -7.55
CA GLU A 499 -7.66 -16.33 -7.13
C GLU A 499 -8.09 -17.04 -5.86
N TYR A 500 -8.31 -16.26 -4.80
CA TYR A 500 -8.67 -16.79 -3.49
C TYR A 500 -10.13 -16.45 -3.16
N LEU A 501 -10.78 -17.37 -2.47
CA LEU A 501 -12.12 -17.20 -1.89
C LEU A 501 -12.03 -17.41 -0.38
N MET A 502 -12.33 -16.37 0.37
CA MET A 502 -12.44 -16.41 1.83
C MET A 502 -13.88 -16.21 2.27
N GLU A 503 -14.24 -16.79 3.40
CA GLU A 503 -15.53 -16.56 4.05
C GLU A 503 -15.29 -15.89 5.41
N LEU A 504 -15.94 -14.75 5.63
CA LEU A 504 -15.92 -14.00 6.88
C LEU A 504 -17.31 -14.06 7.51
N SER A 505 -17.43 -14.75 8.64
CA SER A 505 -18.60 -14.63 9.51
C SER A 505 -18.60 -13.26 10.17
N THR A 506 -19.74 -12.56 10.18
CA THR A 506 -19.90 -11.27 10.86
C THR A 506 -21.37 -10.99 11.19
N PRO A 507 -21.66 -10.36 12.36
CA PRO A 507 -23.01 -9.89 12.68
C PRO A 507 -23.52 -8.82 11.71
N ALA A 508 -22.65 -8.02 11.09
CA ALA A 508 -23.07 -6.97 10.15
C ALA A 508 -23.68 -7.52 8.86
N ALA A 509 -23.39 -8.76 8.49
CA ALA A 509 -24.00 -9.44 7.34
C ALA A 509 -25.36 -10.09 7.67
N CYS A 510 -25.83 -10.05 8.93
CA CYS A 510 -27.10 -10.66 9.28
C CYS A 510 -28.30 -9.84 8.77
N PRO A 511 -29.23 -10.46 8.03
CA PRO A 511 -30.45 -9.80 7.58
C PRO A 511 -31.42 -9.58 8.73
N GLU A 512 -32.41 -8.71 8.52
CA GLU A 512 -33.51 -8.57 9.46
C GLU A 512 -34.29 -9.89 9.54
N PRO A 513 -34.41 -10.52 10.72
CA PRO A 513 -35.18 -11.73 10.86
C PRO A 513 -36.67 -11.44 10.62
N PRO A 514 -37.42 -12.39 10.05
CA PRO A 514 -38.86 -12.23 9.90
C PRO A 514 -39.53 -12.01 11.27
N PRO A 515 -40.66 -11.28 11.33
CA PRO A 515 -41.41 -11.10 12.56
C PRO A 515 -41.75 -12.46 13.17
N GLU A 516 -41.58 -12.61 14.48
CA GLU A 516 -42.02 -13.83 15.16
C GLU A 516 -43.53 -13.96 14.99
N LEU A 517 -43.96 -14.98 14.23
CA LEU A 517 -45.35 -15.40 14.27
C LEU A 517 -45.63 -15.90 15.69
N PRO A 518 -46.79 -15.54 16.29
CA PRO A 518 -47.17 -16.07 17.59
C PRO A 518 -47.04 -17.59 17.57
N VAL A 519 -46.34 -18.13 18.57
CA VAL A 519 -46.26 -19.57 18.80
C VAL A 519 -47.64 -20.02 19.31
N ASP A 520 -48.64 -20.05 18.44
CA ASP A 520 -49.84 -20.82 18.69
C ASP A 520 -49.50 -22.29 18.44
N SER A 521 -49.73 -23.06 19.50
CA SER A 521 -49.48 -24.50 19.64
C SER A 521 -49.94 -25.32 18.44
N ASP A 522 -49.16 -26.35 18.10
CA ASP A 522 -49.62 -27.58 17.44
C ASP A 522 -50.50 -27.37 16.21
N HIS A 523 -49.95 -26.74 15.17
CA HIS A 523 -50.36 -27.06 13.81
C HIS A 523 -49.33 -28.02 13.20
N ASP A 524 -49.35 -29.27 13.69
CA ASP A 524 -48.99 -30.40 12.84
C ASP A 524 -49.97 -30.36 11.66
N GLU A 525 -49.49 -29.98 10.47
CA GLU A 525 -50.21 -30.25 9.23
C GLU A 525 -50.35 -31.79 9.11
N LEU A 526 -51.52 -32.27 9.52
CA LEU A 526 -51.99 -33.65 9.38
C LEU A 526 -52.47 -33.93 7.96
#